data_AF-A0A0U0QQV1-F1
#
_entry.id   AF-A0A0U0QQV1-F1
#
_cell.length_a   1.000
_cell.length_b   1.000
_cell.length_c   1.000
_cell.angle_alpha   90.00
_cell.angle_beta   90.00
_cell.angle_gamma   90.00
#
_symmetry.space_group_name_H-M   'P 1'
#
loop_
_entity.id
_entity.type
_entity.pdbx_description
1 polymer ?
#
loop_
_entity_poly.entity_id
_entity_poly.type
_entity_poly.pdbx_seq_one_letter_code
_entity_poly.pdbx_strand_id
1 'polypeptide(L)'
;MEQAALSELRERRPDRAIETNVEFWAAVVLDFARVPANMMPAMFTCGRTAGWCAHILEQKRLGKLVRPSAIYVGPGPRSPESVDGWERVLTTA
;
A
#
# COMPACT_ATOMS: atom_id res chain seq x y z
N MET A 1 -2.27 -16.93 21.98
CA MET A 1 -1.52 -15.83 21.35
C MET A 1 -2.40 -14.60 21.15
N GLU A 2 -3.53 -14.70 20.45
CA GLU A 2 -4.46 -13.57 20.22
C GLU A 2 -4.90 -12.85 21.51
N GLN A 3 -5.46 -13.58 22.48
CA GLN A 3 -5.95 -13.00 23.74
C GLN A 3 -4.86 -12.27 24.52
N ALA A 4 -3.64 -12.83 24.57
CA ALA A 4 -2.50 -12.22 25.24
C ALA A 4 -2.03 -10.93 24.53
N ALA A 5 -2.04 -10.90 23.20
CA ALA A 5 -1.70 -9.70 22.44
C ALA A 5 -2.74 -8.59 22.66
N LEU A 6 -4.03 -8.93 22.62
CA LEU A 6 -5.11 -7.97 22.85
C LEU A 6 -5.08 -7.40 24.27
N SER A 7 -4.89 -8.24 25.29
CA SER A 7 -4.83 -7.77 26.69
C SER A 7 -3.66 -6.81 26.89
N GLU A 8 -2.46 -7.20 26.44
CA GLU A 8 -1.24 -6.39 26.60
C GLU A 8 -1.36 -5.04 25.87
N LEU A 9 -1.86 -5.05 24.63
CA LEU A 9 -1.97 -3.82 23.84
C LEU A 9 -3.02 -2.87 24.40
N ARG A 10 -4.16 -3.39 24.87
CA ARG A 10 -5.22 -2.59 25.49
C ARG A 10 -4.79 -2.02 26.84
N GLU A 11 -4.00 -2.76 27.62
CA GLU A 11 -3.43 -2.24 28.87
C GLU A 11 -2.44 -1.08 28.61
N ARG A 12 -1.57 -1.22 27.60
CA ARG A 12 -0.62 -0.16 27.23
C ARG A 12 -1.27 1.07 26.58
N ARG A 13 -2.42 0.90 25.93
CA ARG A 13 -3.13 1.94 25.16
C ARG A 13 -4.65 1.88 25.44
N PRO A 14 -5.08 2.21 26.67
CA PRO A 14 -6.47 2.05 27.11
C PRO A 14 -7.44 3.03 26.43
N ASP A 15 -6.94 4.12 25.85
CA ASP A 15 -7.68 5.17 25.15
C ASP A 15 -7.99 4.82 23.68
N ARG A 16 -7.50 3.68 23.18
CA ARG A 16 -7.65 3.26 21.78
C ARG A 16 -8.29 1.89 21.68
N ALA A 17 -9.27 1.77 20.79
CA ALA A 17 -9.80 0.47 20.39
C ALA A 17 -8.73 -0.30 19.59
N ILE A 18 -8.34 -1.47 20.10
CA ILE A 18 -7.36 -2.36 19.47
C ILE A 18 -8.03 -3.72 19.32
N GLU A 19 -8.13 -4.17 18.07
CA GLU A 19 -8.73 -5.43 17.67
C GLU A 19 -7.75 -6.25 16.82
N THR A 20 -8.00 -7.55 16.74
CA THR A 20 -7.24 -8.43 15.86
C THR A 20 -7.49 -8.05 14.42
N ASN A 21 -6.41 -7.88 13.65
CA ASN A 21 -6.51 -7.65 12.22
C ASN A 21 -6.88 -8.94 11.47
N VAL A 22 -7.45 -8.80 10.28
CA VAL A 22 -7.82 -9.97 9.47
C VAL A 22 -6.58 -10.78 9.07
N GLU A 23 -5.43 -10.12 8.94
CA GLU A 23 -4.15 -10.75 8.56
C GLU A 23 -3.69 -11.79 9.58
N PHE A 24 -3.99 -11.61 10.88
CA PHE A 24 -3.63 -12.58 11.92
C PHE A 24 -4.24 -13.96 11.63
N TRP A 25 -5.54 -14.01 11.39
CA TRP A 25 -6.22 -15.27 11.08
C TRP A 25 -6.00 -15.73 9.64
N ALA A 26 -5.85 -14.81 8.69
CA ALA A 26 -5.53 -15.15 7.31
C ALA A 26 -4.18 -15.88 7.20
N ALA A 27 -3.16 -15.45 7.96
CA ALA A 27 -1.86 -16.12 8.00
C ALA A 27 -1.99 -17.55 8.51
N VAL A 28 -2.74 -17.77 9.60
CA VAL A 28 -2.97 -19.12 10.16
C VAL A 28 -3.69 -20.02 9.15
N VAL A 29 -4.72 -19.52 8.47
CA VAL A 29 -5.49 -20.31 7.49
C VAL A 29 -4.64 -20.67 6.27
N LEU A 30 -3.84 -19.74 5.75
CA LEU A 30 -2.98 -19.99 4.58
C LEU A 30 -1.80 -20.91 4.94
N ASP A 31 -1.21 -20.75 6.12
CA ASP A 31 -0.16 -21.64 6.63
C ASP A 31 -0.70 -23.06 6.84
N PHE A 32 -1.91 -23.20 7.39
CA PHE A 32 -2.61 -24.49 7.49
C PHE A 32 -2.80 -25.16 6.12
N ALA A 33 -3.08 -24.37 5.08
CA ALA A 33 -3.14 -24.84 3.70
C ALA A 33 -1.76 -25.05 3.04
N ARG A 34 -0.65 -24.95 3.80
CA ARG A 34 0.74 -25.09 3.38
C ARG A 34 1.18 -24.08 2.32
N VAL A 35 0.58 -22.89 2.34
CA VAL A 35 0.99 -21.78 1.48
C VAL A 35 2.25 -21.14 2.07
N PRO A 36 3.37 -21.09 1.33
CA PRO A 36 4.58 -20.45 1.83
C PRO A 36 4.39 -18.93 1.93
N ALA A 37 5.10 -18.28 2.87
CA ALA A 37 4.92 -16.86 3.18
C ALA A 37 5.07 -15.94 1.95
N ASN A 38 6.01 -16.25 1.05
CA ASN A 38 6.22 -15.50 -0.20
C ASN A 38 5.05 -15.61 -1.19
N MET A 39 4.15 -16.57 -1.02
CA MET A 39 2.97 -16.78 -1.86
C MET A 39 1.68 -16.18 -1.25
N MET A 40 1.67 -15.79 0.03
CA MET A 40 0.48 -15.23 0.67
C MET A 40 -0.10 -13.99 -0.06
N PRO A 41 0.70 -13.02 -0.54
CA PRO A 41 0.17 -11.90 -1.32
C PRO A 41 -0.49 -12.36 -2.64
N ALA A 42 0.03 -13.42 -3.26
CA ALA A 42 -0.57 -13.99 -4.47
C ALA A 42 -1.91 -14.67 -4.16
N MET A 43 -2.04 -15.39 -3.04
CA MET A 43 -3.32 -15.98 -2.62
C MET A 43 -4.39 -14.92 -2.33
N PHE A 44 -3.99 -13.80 -1.72
CA PHE A 44 -4.88 -12.65 -1.53
C PHE A 44 -5.33 -12.06 -2.89
N THR A 45 -4.40 -11.92 -3.83
CA THR A 45 -4.66 -11.47 -5.20
C THR A 45 -5.69 -12.36 -5.89
N CYS A 46 -5.53 -13.69 -5.81
CA CYS A 46 -6.49 -14.66 -6.35
C CYS A 46 -7.92 -14.40 -5.84
N GLY A 47 -8.11 -14.27 -4.53
CA GLY A 47 -9.42 -13.98 -3.96
C GLY A 47 -9.96 -12.60 -4.35
N ARG A 48 -9.09 -11.60 -4.48
CA ARG A 48 -9.49 -10.21 -4.78
C ARG A 48 -9.90 -9.99 -6.24
N THR A 49 -9.52 -10.89 -7.16
CA THR A 49 -9.91 -10.82 -8.57
C THR A 49 -11.41 -10.61 -8.77
N ALA A 50 -12.26 -11.27 -7.97
CA ALA A 50 -13.71 -11.12 -8.05
C ALA A 50 -14.17 -9.66 -7.81
N GLY A 51 -13.67 -9.04 -6.74
CA GLY A 51 -13.99 -7.65 -6.40
C GLY A 51 -13.43 -6.65 -7.41
N TRP A 52 -12.21 -6.88 -7.90
CA TRP A 52 -11.62 -6.03 -8.94
C TRP A 52 -12.40 -6.10 -10.25
N CYS A 53 -12.77 -7.31 -10.71
CA CYS A 53 -13.59 -7.47 -11.91
C CYS A 53 -14.95 -6.76 -11.77
N ALA A 54 -15.58 -6.86 -10.59
CA ALA A 54 -16.84 -6.18 -10.31
C ALA A 54 -16.69 -4.65 -10.42
N HIS A 55 -15.69 -4.06 -9.76
CA HIS A 55 -15.46 -2.62 -9.81
C HIS A 55 -14.99 -2.13 -11.19
N ILE A 56 -14.22 -2.92 -11.95
CA ILE A 56 -13.84 -2.58 -13.32
C ILE A 56 -15.09 -2.48 -14.20
N LEU A 57 -16.03 -3.43 -14.08
CA LEU A 57 -17.27 -3.41 -14.85
C LEU A 57 -18.17 -2.24 -14.46
N GLU A 58 -18.26 -1.93 -13.17
CA GLU A 58 -18.95 -0.74 -12.65
C GLU A 58 -18.33 0.55 -13.20
N GLN A 59 -17.01 0.69 -13.16
CA GLN A 59 -16.30 1.85 -13.69
C GLN A 59 -16.48 2.01 -15.20
N LYS A 60 -16.49 0.90 -15.94
CA LYS A 60 -16.76 0.90 -17.39
C LYS A 60 -18.15 1.46 -17.70
N ARG A 61 -19.16 1.12 -16.88
CA ARG A 61 -20.53 1.64 -17.02
C ARG A 61 -20.62 3.11 -16.60
N LEU A 62 -19.86 3.51 -15.58
CA LEU A 62 -19.78 4.91 -15.13
C LEU A 62 -19.19 5.83 -16.22
N GLY A 63 -18.23 5.34 -17.00
CA GLY A 63 -17.69 6.08 -18.16
C GLY A 63 -16.93 7.37 -17.80
N LYS A 64 -16.47 7.50 -16.55
CA LYS A 64 -15.81 8.72 -16.02
C LYS A 64 -14.31 8.50 -15.82
N LEU A 65 -13.49 9.45 -16.30
CA LEU A 65 -12.06 9.46 -16.06
C LEU A 65 -11.74 9.82 -14.60
N VAL A 66 -10.90 9.01 -13.95
CA VAL A 66 -10.34 9.32 -12.62
C VAL A 66 -9.00 10.03 -12.82
N ARG A 67 -8.99 11.36 -12.67
CA ARG A 67 -7.78 12.20 -12.81
C ARG A 67 -7.70 13.24 -11.70
N PRO A 68 -7.10 12.92 -10.54
CA PRO A 68 -6.83 13.91 -9.50
C PRO A 68 -5.75 14.92 -9.94
N SER A 69 -5.67 16.06 -9.25
CA SER A 69 -4.65 17.09 -9.46
C SER A 69 -3.67 17.14 -8.29
N ALA A 70 -2.51 17.77 -8.52
CA ALA A 70 -1.50 18.00 -7.49
C ALA A 70 -1.12 19.48 -7.44
N ILE A 71 -0.64 19.93 -6.29
CA ILE A 71 -0.09 21.27 -6.10
C ILE A 71 1.43 21.18 -6.18
N TYR A 72 2.03 21.92 -7.11
CA TYR A 72 3.48 22.00 -7.20
C TYR A 72 4.04 22.88 -6.08
N VAL A 73 4.90 22.30 -5.25
CA VAL A 73 5.62 22.99 -4.16
C VAL A 73 7.15 22.85 -4.31
N GLY A 74 7.59 22.48 -5.51
CA GLY A 74 9.01 22.39 -5.84
C GLY A 74 9.63 23.76 -6.14
N PRO A 75 10.93 23.79 -6.48
CA PRO A 75 11.62 25.03 -6.81
C PRO A 75 10.96 25.77 -7.98
N GLY A 76 10.98 27.11 -7.95
CA GLY A 76 10.58 27.92 -9.11
C GLY A 76 11.51 27.71 -10.31
N PRO A 77 11.22 28.38 -11.45
CA PRO A 77 12.09 28.34 -12.62
C PRO A 77 13.53 28.73 -12.27
N ARG A 78 14.50 27.94 -12.72
CA ARG A 78 15.93 28.16 -12.49
C ARG A 78 16.74 27.71 -13.70
N SER A 79 17.92 28.30 -13.88
CA SER A 79 18.79 27.94 -15.00
C SER A 79 19.41 26.55 -14.79
N PRO A 80 19.79 25.82 -15.84
CA PRO A 80 20.44 24.52 -15.68
C PRO A 80 21.72 24.57 -14.86
N GLU A 81 22.50 25.65 -15.00
CA GLU A 81 23.78 25.87 -14.30
C GLU A 81 23.59 26.05 -12.79
N SER A 82 22.41 26.52 -12.37
CA SER A 82 22.07 26.69 -10.95
C SER A 82 21.68 25.38 -10.24
N VAL A 83 21.65 24.26 -10.97
CA VAL A 83 21.36 22.94 -10.41
C VAL A 83 22.65 22.30 -9.92
N ASP A 84 22.68 21.90 -8.65
CA ASP A 84 23.80 21.17 -8.06
C ASP A 84 24.16 19.95 -8.92
N GLY A 85 25.44 19.87 -9.32
CA GLY A 85 25.95 18.81 -10.18
C GLY A 85 26.04 19.15 -11.67
N TRP A 86 25.71 20.37 -12.09
CA TRP A 86 25.91 20.84 -13.46
C TRP A 86 27.36 20.63 -13.97
N GLU A 87 28.37 20.85 -13.12
CA GLU A 87 29.78 20.63 -13.44
C GLU A 87 30.11 19.19 -13.88
N ARG A 88 29.39 18.20 -13.35
CA ARG A 88 29.58 16.79 -13.73
C ARG A 88 29.06 16.50 -15.14
N VAL A 89 28.05 17.24 -15.58
CA VAL A 89 27.55 17.16 -16.97
C VAL A 89 28.60 17.70 -17.92
N LEU A 90 29.25 18.82 -17.57
CA LEU A 90 30.32 19.42 -18.37
C LEU A 90 31.58 18.55 -18.45
N THR A 91 31.88 17.77 -17.41
CA THR A 91 33.07 16.90 -17.36
C THR A 91 32.88 15.58 -18.13
N THR A 92 31.64 15.19 -18.42
CA THR A 92 31.30 13.93 -19.12
C THR A 92 31.01 14.15 -20.61
N ALA A 93 30.90 15.40 -21.06
CA ALA A 93 30.72 15.81 -22.46
C ALA A 93 32.06 16.03 -23.16
#